data_AF-S4VFL6-F1
#
_entry.id   AF-S4VFL6-F1
#
_cell.length_a   1.000
_cell.length_b   1.000
_cell.length_c   1.000
_cell.angle_alpha   90.00
_cell.angle_beta   90.00
_cell.angle_gamma   90.00
#
_symmetry.space_group_name_H-M   'P 1'
#
loop_
_entity.id
_entity.type
_entity.pdbx_description
1 polymer ?
#
loop_
_entity_poly.entity_id
_entity_poly.type
_entity_poly.pdbx_seq_one_letter_code
_entity_poly.pdbx_strand_id
1 'polypeptide(L)' 'PNAFMIYRMQYVKELHARDYRLPMRSVSASVASAWRDEPEHIVEYYEEIAREASKIYNQKYPKPPVQQRSVV' A
#
# COMPACT_ATOMS: atom_id res chain seq x y z
N PRO A 1 -0.74 4.27 4.27
CA PRO A 1 -0.19 3.10 3.53
C PRO A 1 -0.38 3.32 2.03
N ASN A 2 0.57 2.95 1.17
CA ASN A 2 0.40 3.05 -0.30
C ASN A 2 -0.24 1.77 -0.87
N ALA A 3 -0.72 1.84 -2.12
CA ALA A 3 -1.38 0.73 -2.82
C ALA A 3 -0.53 -0.55 -2.84
N PHE A 4 0.76 -0.40 -3.22
CA PHE A 4 1.72 -1.51 -3.25
C PHE A 4 1.86 -2.24 -1.91
N MET A 5 1.87 -1.52 -0.79
CA MET A 5 1.99 -2.13 0.54
C MET A 5 0.73 -2.93 0.90
N ILE A 6 -0.46 -2.46 0.49
CA ILE A 6 -1.72 -3.18 0.70
C ILE A 6 -1.74 -4.45 -0.17
N TYR A 7 -1.34 -4.34 -1.44
CA TYR A 7 -1.18 -5.47 -2.34
C TYR A 7 -0.21 -6.51 -1.78
N ARG A 8 0.96 -6.09 -1.31
CA ARG A 8 1.97 -6.96 -0.68
C ARG A 8 1.42 -7.71 0.53
N MET A 9 0.62 -7.04 1.37
CA MET A 9 -0.01 -7.68 2.52
C MET A 9 -0.98 -8.78 2.08
N GLN A 10 -1.79 -8.54 1.04
CA GLN A 10 -2.69 -9.56 0.51
C GLN A 10 -1.92 -10.72 -0.11
N TYR A 11 -0.89 -10.43 -0.90
CA TYR A 11 -0.04 -11.46 -1.52
C TYR A 11 0.60 -12.39 -0.48
N VAL A 12 1.13 -11.83 0.62
CA VAL A 12 1.68 -12.62 1.73
C VAL A 12 0.61 -13.49 2.38
N LYS A 13 -0.61 -12.98 2.57
CA LYS A 13 -1.73 -13.76 3.12
C LYS A 13 -2.08 -14.96 2.23
N GLU A 14 -2.14 -14.76 0.91
CA GLU A 14 -2.40 -15.83 -0.05
C GLU A 14 -1.30 -16.90 -0.04
N LEU A 15 -0.04 -16.49 0.06
CA LEU A 15 1.08 -17.43 0.21
C LEU A 15 0.94 -18.26 1.49
N HIS A 16 0.63 -17.62 2.62
CA HIS A 16 0.43 -18.31 3.89
C HIS A 16 -0.77 -19.27 3.85
N ALA A 17 -1.86 -18.89 3.16
CA ALA A 17 -3.04 -19.76 2.99
C ALA A 17 -2.71 -21.04 2.19
N ARG A 18 -1.68 -20.99 1.34
CA ARG A 18 -1.15 -22.13 0.58
C ARG A 18 0.03 -22.82 1.28
N ASP A 19 0.25 -22.53 2.56
CA ASP A 19 1.35 -23.01 3.41
C ASP A 19 2.77 -22.65 2.91
N TYR A 20 2.89 -21.65 2.03
CA TYR A 20 4.18 -21.09 1.63
C TYR A 20 4.66 -20.04 2.64
N ARG A 21 5.55 -20.44 3.54
CA ARG A 21 6.20 -19.54 4.50
C ARG A 21 7.57 -19.08 4.01
N LEU A 22 7.56 -18.20 3.01
CA LEU A 22 8.79 -17.67 2.42
C LEU A 22 9.37 -16.50 3.24
N PRO A 23 10.71 -16.35 3.30
CA PRO A 23 11.33 -15.17 3.90
C PRO A 23 10.86 -13.90 3.21
N MET A 24 10.59 -12.85 4.01
CA MET A 24 10.04 -11.59 3.52
C MET A 24 10.89 -10.94 2.40
N ARG A 25 12.21 -11.13 2.42
CA ARG A 25 13.11 -10.66 1.35
C ARG A 25 12.79 -11.29 -0.01
N SER A 26 12.53 -12.59 -0.04
CA SER A 26 12.15 -13.32 -1.26
C SER A 26 10.77 -12.89 -1.74
N VAL A 27 9.82 -12.74 -0.82
CA VAL A 27 8.46 -12.31 -1.15
C VAL A 27 8.44 -10.90 -1.74
N SER A 28 9.25 -9.97 -1.22
CA SER A 28 9.31 -8.60 -1.75
C SER A 28 9.67 -8.55 -3.24
N ALA A 29 10.63 -9.38 -3.69
CA ALA A 29 11.03 -9.41 -5.09
C ALA A 29 9.91 -9.96 -5.99
N SER A 30 9.28 -11.07 -5.58
CA SER A 30 8.14 -11.66 -6.31
C SER A 30 6.97 -10.69 -6.41
N VAL A 31 6.61 -10.03 -5.30
CA VAL A 31 5.51 -9.06 -5.25
C VAL A 31 5.78 -7.86 -6.14
N ALA A 32 7.02 -7.35 -6.17
CA ALA A 32 7.38 -6.23 -7.04
C ALA A 32 7.34 -6.60 -8.53
N SER A 33 7.61 -7.87 -8.87
CA SER A 33 7.39 -8.34 -10.24
C SER A 33 5.91 -8.43 -10.55
N ALA A 34 5.14 -9.14 -9.72
CA ALA A 34 3.71 -9.34 -9.91
C ALA A 34 2.98 -8.00 -10.06
N TRP A 35 3.24 -7.04 -9.17
CA TRP A 35 2.63 -5.70 -9.22
C TRP A 35 2.87 -4.94 -10.53
N ARG A 36 4.03 -5.12 -11.18
CA ARG A 36 4.32 -4.48 -12.47
C ARG A 36 3.57 -5.12 -13.63
N ASP A 37 3.23 -6.40 -13.48
CA ASP A 37 2.55 -7.21 -14.49
C ASP A 37 1.02 -7.26 -14.26
N GLU A 38 0.53 -6.70 -13.14
CA GLU A 38 -0.90 -6.66 -12.85
C GLU A 38 -1.66 -5.81 -13.87
N PRO A 39 -2.90 -6.19 -14.22
CA PRO A 39 -3.78 -5.36 -15.02
C PRO A 39 -4.08 -4.01 -14.33
N GLU A 40 -4.31 -2.98 -15.15
CA GLU A 40 -4.61 -1.62 -14.67
C GLU A 40 -5.77 -1.58 -13.66
N HIS A 41 -6.87 -2.30 -13.92
CA HIS A 41 -8.02 -2.34 -13.02
C HIS A 41 -7.70 -2.91 -11.62
N ILE A 42 -6.69 -3.79 -11.49
CA ILE A 42 -6.24 -4.29 -10.20
C ILE A 42 -5.43 -3.21 -9.48
N VAL A 43 -4.54 -2.53 -10.20
CA VAL A 43 -3.76 -1.41 -9.66
C VAL A 43 -4.71 -0.31 -9.14
N GLU A 44 -5.68 0.09 -9.95
CA GLU A 44 -6.71 1.07 -9.60
C GLU A 44 -7.49 0.69 -8.34
N TYR A 45 -7.90 -0.58 -8.23
CA TYR A 45 -8.58 -1.09 -7.04
C TYR A 45 -7.73 -0.91 -5.77
N TYR A 46 -6.45 -1.25 -5.79
CA TYR A 46 -5.58 -1.07 -4.64
C TYR A 46 -5.23 0.41 -4.36
N GLU A 47 -5.20 1.25 -5.38
CA GLU A 47 -5.08 2.70 -5.23
C GLU A 47 -6.30 3.32 -4.56
N GLU A 48 -7.51 2.86 -4.89
CA GLU A 48 -8.74 3.28 -4.23
C GLU A 48 -8.71 2.94 -2.74
N ILE A 49 -8.33 1.70 -2.38
CA ILE A 49 -8.19 1.31 -0.97
C ILE A 49 -7.14 2.19 -0.26
N ALA A 50 -6.00 2.47 -0.90
CA ALA A 50 -4.97 3.33 -0.32
C ALA A 50 -5.46 4.78 -0.10
N ARG A 51 -6.29 5.29 -1.02
CA ARG A 51 -6.91 6.60 -0.94
C ARG A 51 -7.90 6.67 0.22
N GLU A 52 -8.77 5.67 0.35
CA GLU A 52 -9.71 5.57 1.47
C GLU A 52 -8.99 5.46 2.82
N ALA A 53 -7.98 4.61 2.91
CA ALA A 53 -7.17 4.47 4.12
C ALA A 53 -6.50 5.79 4.50
N SER A 54 -6.01 6.55 3.52
CA SER A 54 -5.40 7.87 3.74
C SER A 54 -6.44 8.90 4.19
N LYS A 55 -7.65 8.87 3.63
CA LYS A 55 -8.77 9.73 4.04
C LYS A 55 -9.15 9.47 5.50
N ILE A 56 -9.33 8.21 5.89
CA ILE A 56 -9.64 7.82 7.27
C ILE A 56 -8.51 8.27 8.22
N TYR A 57 -7.26 8.08 7.84
CA TYR A 57 -6.11 8.51 8.64
C TYR A 57 -6.09 10.03 8.84
N ASN A 58 -6.27 10.81 7.77
CA ASN A 58 -6.28 12.27 7.84
C ASN A 58 -7.48 12.82 8.63
N GLN A 59 -8.63 12.14 8.59
CA GLN A 59 -9.79 12.49 9.43
C GLN A 59 -9.51 12.23 10.91
N LYS A 60 -8.85 11.11 11.23
CA LYS A 60 -8.53 10.73 12.61
C LYS A 60 -7.36 11.54 13.19
N TYR A 61 -6.40 11.91 12.35
CA TYR A 61 -5.20 12.66 12.70
C TYR A 61 -5.08 13.88 11.77
N PRO A 62 -5.92 14.90 11.97
CA PRO A 62 -5.87 16.11 11.16
C PRO A 62 -4.48 16.73 11.29
N LYS A 63 -3.87 17.04 10.14
CA LYS A 63 -2.55 17.69 10.14
C LYS A 63 -2.71 19.06 10.82
N PRO A 64 -1.81 19.43 11.74
CA PRO A 64 -1.81 20.78 12.28
C PRO A 64 -1.68 21.79 11.14
N PRO A 65 -2.30 22.98 11.25
CA PRO A 65 -2.23 23.98 10.22
C PRO A 65 -0.76 24.27 9.90
N VAL A 66 -0.41 24.15 8.63
CA VAL A 66 0.95 24.45 8.14
C VAL A 66 1.17 25.94 8.40
N GLN A 67 2.01 26.27 9.38
CA GLN A 67 2.49 27.63 9.55
C GLN A 67 3.30 27.98 8.30
N GLN A 68 2.68 28.72 7.38
CA GLN A 68 3.41 29.34 6.29
C GLN A 68 4.42 30.28 6.96
N ARG A 69 5.70 29.90 6.94
CA ARG A 69 6.79 30.82 7.28
C ARG A 69 6.71 31.96 6.28
N SER A 70 6.15 33.09 6.70
CA SER A 70 6.29 34.36 6.00
C SER A 70 7.79 34.61 5.83
N VAL A 71 8.26 34.51 4.59
CA VAL A 71 9.60 34.96 4.23
C VAL A 71 9.50 36.48 4.21
N VAL A 72 10.04 37.12 5.25
CA VAL A 72 10.25 38.57 5.32
C VAL A 72 11.64 38.87 4.79
#